data_AF-A0A0A2DJR2-F1
#
_entry.id   AF-A0A0A2DJR2-F1
#
_cell.length_a   1.000
_cell.length_b   1.000
_cell.length_c   1.000
_cell.angle_alpha   90.00
_cell.angle_beta   90.00
_cell.angle_gamma   90.00
#
_symmetry.space_group_name_H-M   'P 1'
#
loop_
_entity.id
_entity.type
_entity.pdbx_description
1 polymer ?
#
loop_
_entity_poly.entity_id
_entity_poly.type
_entity_poly.pdbx_seq_one_letter_code
_entity_poly.pdbx_strand_id
1 'polypeptide(L)'
;FVGVALTREQEKAMGKHVDSDTVTCWTERVTLQGWEGELNEHNFPQPVFLVFRAGAAQGEKRKEDGLDPEILGAFVSRVAAEVKVESLERANSISIPSKFHIWELQFGWLAEPYRHNGPPVPKY
;
A
#
# COMPACT_ATOMS: atom_id res chain seq x y z
N PHE A 1 -1.84 6.23 0.29
CA PHE A 1 -2.32 4.89 0.68
C PHE A 1 -2.60 4.86 2.16
N VAL A 2 -3.37 3.88 2.63
CA VAL A 2 -3.76 3.76 4.04
C VAL A 2 -3.40 2.41 4.64
N GLY A 3 -3.19 1.35 3.85
CA GLY A 3 -2.78 0.05 4.34
C GLY A 3 -2.83 -1.03 3.26
N VAL A 4 -2.59 -2.29 3.66
CA VAL A 4 -2.73 -3.48 2.80
C VAL A 4 -3.55 -4.55 3.52
N ALA A 5 -4.46 -5.20 2.81
CA ALA A 5 -5.31 -6.26 3.34
C ALA A 5 -4.97 -7.60 2.68
N LEU A 6 -4.95 -8.67 3.48
CA LEU A 6 -4.74 -10.04 3.06
C LEU A 6 -6.03 -10.66 2.52
N THR A 7 -7.14 -10.42 3.23
CA THR A 7 -8.45 -10.99 2.95
C THR A 7 -9.49 -9.90 2.70
N ARG A 8 -10.60 -10.27 2.07
CA ARG A 8 -11.75 -9.34 1.92
C ARG A 8 -12.38 -8.95 3.26
N GLU A 9 -12.29 -9.80 4.27
CA GLU A 9 -12.78 -9.46 5.60
C GLU A 9 -11.92 -8.35 6.22
N GLN A 10 -10.60 -8.52 6.13
CA GLN A 10 -9.64 -7.52 6.60
C GLN A 10 -9.78 -6.20 5.83
N GLU A 11 -9.94 -6.26 4.51
CA GLU A 11 -10.22 -5.09 3.65
C GLU A 11 -11.45 -4.31 4.12
N LYS A 12 -12.59 -5.00 4.32
CA LYS A 12 -13.82 -4.35 4.81
C LYS A 12 -13.65 -3.75 6.20
N ALA A 13 -12.95 -4.44 7.09
CA ALA A 13 -12.68 -3.92 8.43
C ALA A 13 -11.83 -2.65 8.36
N MET A 14 -10.77 -2.65 7.53
CA MET A 14 -9.92 -1.50 7.28
C MET A 14 -10.68 -0.32 6.64
N GLY A 15 -11.59 -0.58 5.70
CA GLY A 15 -12.42 0.45 5.08
C GLY A 15 -13.22 1.24 6.11
N LYS A 16 -13.78 0.57 7.14
CA LYS A 16 -14.54 1.21 8.22
C LYS A 16 -13.73 2.19 9.08
N HIS A 17 -12.40 2.11 9.07
CA HIS A 17 -11.53 3.08 9.75
C HIS A 17 -11.28 4.35 8.92
N VAL A 18 -11.47 4.26 7.61
CA VAL A 18 -11.07 5.28 6.63
C VAL A 18 -12.28 6.02 6.08
N ASP A 19 -13.38 5.29 5.83
CA ASP A 19 -14.63 5.85 5.33
C ASP A 19 -15.22 6.86 6.32
N SER A 20 -15.56 8.03 5.81
CA SER A 20 -16.23 9.11 6.53
C SER A 20 -17.14 9.88 5.57
N ASP A 21 -17.86 10.88 6.07
CA ASP A 21 -18.71 11.74 5.24
C ASP A 21 -17.93 12.52 4.16
N THR A 22 -16.60 12.63 4.30
CA THR A 22 -15.74 13.42 3.40
C THR A 22 -14.66 12.59 2.70
N VAL A 23 -14.52 11.31 3.05
CA VAL A 23 -13.48 10.42 2.51
C VAL A 23 -14.10 9.06 2.19
N THR A 24 -13.86 8.57 0.98
CA THR A 24 -14.21 7.20 0.58
C THR A 24 -12.95 6.38 0.36
N CYS A 25 -12.88 5.23 1.01
CA CYS A 25 -11.81 4.25 0.85
C CYS A 25 -11.99 3.49 -0.46
N TRP A 26 -11.01 3.62 -1.35
CA TRP A 26 -10.92 2.81 -2.57
C TRP A 26 -9.98 1.63 -2.37
N THR A 27 -10.33 0.50 -2.97
CA THR A 27 -9.55 -0.74 -2.89
C THR A 27 -9.16 -1.18 -4.29
N GLU A 28 -7.87 -1.46 -4.46
CA GLU A 28 -7.30 -2.06 -5.66
C GLU A 28 -6.72 -3.43 -5.31
N ARG A 29 -6.89 -4.41 -6.20
CA ARG A 29 -6.26 -5.72 -6.08
C ARG A 29 -4.93 -5.72 -6.79
N VAL A 30 -3.90 -6.17 -6.11
CA VAL A 30 -2.54 -6.22 -6.63
C VAL A 30 -1.99 -7.63 -6.50
N THR A 31 -1.27 -8.08 -7.53
CA THR A 31 -0.55 -9.35 -7.48
C THR A 31 0.72 -9.16 -6.68
N LEU A 32 0.96 -10.03 -5.70
CA LEU A 32 2.16 -10.01 -4.90
C LEU A 32 3.32 -10.69 -5.64
N GLN A 33 4.33 -9.89 -6.03
CA GLN A 33 5.46 -10.36 -6.81
C GLN A 33 6.50 -11.05 -5.93
N GLY A 34 7.01 -12.19 -6.43
CA GLY A 34 8.00 -13.01 -5.75
C GLY A 34 7.44 -13.95 -4.69
N TRP A 35 6.12 -14.03 -4.52
CA TRP A 35 5.48 -15.04 -3.70
C TRP A 35 5.17 -16.29 -4.52
N GLU A 36 5.55 -17.45 -4.00
CA GLU A 36 5.20 -18.74 -4.58
C GLU A 36 4.14 -19.42 -3.71
N GLY A 37 3.05 -19.87 -4.34
CA GLY A 37 1.95 -20.54 -3.67
C GLY A 37 0.73 -19.64 -3.43
N GLU A 38 -0.28 -20.24 -2.80
CA GLU A 38 -1.53 -19.54 -2.47
C GLU A 38 -1.32 -18.60 -1.28
N LEU A 39 -1.85 -17.39 -1.40
CA LEU A 39 -1.87 -16.38 -0.36
C LEU A 39 -3.17 -16.52 0.44
N ASN A 40 -3.07 -16.94 1.70
CA ASN A 40 -4.22 -17.16 2.59
C ASN A 40 -3.86 -16.83 4.05
N GLU A 41 -4.82 -16.94 4.97
CA GLU A 41 -4.69 -16.60 6.39
C GLU A 41 -3.63 -17.41 7.16
N HIS A 42 -3.11 -18.49 6.60
CA HIS A 42 -2.08 -19.33 7.22
C HIS A 42 -0.74 -19.29 6.48
N ASN A 43 -0.73 -18.77 5.26
CA ASN A 43 0.42 -18.75 4.39
C ASN A 43 0.49 -17.43 3.61
N PHE A 44 1.28 -16.50 4.14
CA PHE A 44 1.48 -15.19 3.55
C PHE A 44 2.82 -14.61 4.00
N PRO A 45 3.47 -13.76 3.18
CA PRO A 45 4.70 -13.08 3.57
C PRO A 45 4.39 -11.86 4.43
N GLN A 46 5.27 -11.57 5.36
CA GLN A 46 5.23 -10.32 6.11
C GLN A 46 6.67 -9.87 6.43
N PRO A 47 7.05 -8.62 6.12
CA PRO A 47 6.25 -7.55 5.53
C PRO A 47 6.02 -7.70 4.01
N VAL A 48 5.17 -6.83 3.45
CA VAL A 48 4.99 -6.59 2.01
C VAL A 48 5.47 -5.18 1.67
N PHE A 49 6.15 -5.03 0.53
CA PHE A 49 6.67 -3.77 0.04
C PHE A 49 5.79 -3.25 -1.10
N LEU A 50 5.05 -2.17 -0.87
CA LEU A 50 4.19 -1.53 -1.86
C LEU A 50 4.94 -0.41 -2.56
N VAL A 51 5.09 -0.51 -3.88
CA VAL A 51 5.68 0.53 -4.73
C VAL A 51 4.56 1.34 -5.37
N PHE A 52 4.68 2.67 -5.31
CA PHE A 52 3.73 3.57 -5.95
C PHE A 52 4.37 4.89 -6.36
N ARG A 53 3.69 5.65 -7.23
CA ARG A 53 4.06 7.03 -7.57
C ARG A 53 3.10 8.03 -6.95
N ALA A 54 3.60 9.24 -6.72
CA ALA A 54 2.86 10.34 -6.11
C ALA A 54 2.36 10.04 -4.68
N GLY A 55 1.64 10.98 -4.06
CA GLY A 55 1.22 10.88 -2.66
C GLY A 55 2.33 11.18 -1.65
N ALA A 56 2.20 10.62 -0.45
CA ALA A 56 3.10 10.85 0.68
C ALA A 56 4.02 9.64 0.93
N ALA A 57 5.27 9.92 1.32
CA ALA A 57 6.17 8.87 1.79
C ALA A 57 5.67 8.26 3.11
N GLN A 58 6.23 7.12 3.50
CA GLN A 58 5.75 6.41 4.68
C GLN A 58 5.99 7.24 5.93
N GLY A 59 4.95 7.45 6.74
CA GLY A 59 5.02 8.29 7.94
C GLY A 59 4.89 9.80 7.66
N GLU A 60 4.82 10.23 6.40
CA GLU A 60 4.53 11.62 6.07
C GLU A 60 3.02 11.89 5.99
N LYS A 61 2.62 13.11 6.34
CA LYS A 61 1.23 13.55 6.19
C LYS A 61 0.92 13.80 4.70
N ARG A 62 -0.27 13.39 4.27
CA ARG A 62 -0.80 13.77 2.96
C ARG A 62 -0.90 15.30 2.88
N LYS A 63 -0.43 15.88 1.78
CA LYS A 63 -0.65 17.29 1.43
C LYS A 63 -2.01 17.41 0.75
N GLU A 64 -2.77 18.46 1.04
CA GLU A 64 -4.11 18.69 0.45
C GLU A 64 -4.07 18.70 -1.09
N ASP A 65 -3.03 19.28 -1.69
CA ASP A 65 -2.87 19.36 -3.14
C ASP A 65 -2.14 18.15 -3.76
N GLY A 66 -1.94 17.08 -2.97
CA GLY A 66 -1.21 15.90 -3.42
C GLY A 66 -2.03 15.05 -4.38
N LEU A 67 -1.46 14.80 -5.58
CA LEU A 67 -1.98 13.80 -6.52
C LEU A 67 -2.26 12.47 -5.80
N ASP A 68 -3.36 11.83 -6.20
CA ASP A 68 -3.69 10.50 -5.71
C ASP A 68 -2.56 9.54 -6.08
N PRO A 69 -2.14 8.69 -5.14
CA PRO A 69 -1.03 7.81 -5.38
C PRO A 69 -1.46 6.63 -6.26
N GLU A 70 -0.61 6.23 -7.18
CA GLU A 70 -0.89 5.12 -8.11
C GLU A 70 -0.01 3.92 -7.79
N ILE A 71 -0.63 2.75 -7.59
CA ILE A 71 0.09 1.53 -7.28
C ILE A 71 0.83 1.02 -8.52
N LEU A 72 2.11 0.71 -8.34
CA LEU A 72 2.99 0.20 -9.40
C LEU A 72 3.41 -1.26 -9.17
N GLY A 73 3.19 -1.77 -7.96
CA GLY A 73 3.39 -3.18 -7.63
C GLY A 73 3.48 -3.42 -6.12
N ALA A 74 3.31 -4.68 -5.73
CA ALA A 74 3.56 -5.16 -4.39
C ALA A 74 4.58 -6.31 -4.44
N PHE A 75 5.51 -6.36 -3.49
CA PHE A 75 6.66 -7.26 -3.51
C PHE A 75 6.87 -7.91 -2.15
N VAL A 76 7.35 -9.16 -2.13
CA VAL A 76 7.74 -9.85 -0.89
C VAL A 76 9.13 -9.45 -0.38
N SER A 77 9.90 -8.72 -1.19
CA SER A 77 11.28 -8.35 -0.89
C SER A 77 11.51 -6.87 -1.17
N ARG A 78 12.19 -6.20 -0.24
CA ARG A 78 12.62 -4.80 -0.40
C ARG A 78 13.50 -4.63 -1.64
N VAL A 79 14.44 -5.55 -1.85
CA VAL A 79 15.37 -5.51 -2.98
C VAL A 79 14.62 -5.53 -4.31
N ALA A 80 13.57 -6.35 -4.42
CA ALA A 80 12.76 -6.40 -5.64
C ALA A 80 11.97 -5.09 -5.88
N ALA A 81 11.45 -4.49 -4.80
CA ALA A 81 10.78 -3.19 -4.86
C ALA A 81 11.74 -2.06 -5.27
N GLU A 82 12.97 -2.05 -4.74
CA GLU A 82 14.02 -1.08 -5.09
C GLU A 82 14.41 -1.21 -6.57
N VAL A 83 14.66 -2.42 -7.06
CA VAL A 83 14.94 -2.69 -8.48
C VAL A 83 13.81 -2.18 -9.38
N LYS A 84 12.54 -2.32 -8.95
CA LYS A 84 11.39 -1.77 -9.69
C LYS A 84 11.45 -0.25 -9.74
N VAL A 85 11.72 0.43 -8.62
CA VAL A 85 11.86 1.89 -8.57
C VAL A 85 12.99 2.36 -9.49
N GLU A 86 14.19 1.77 -9.40
CA GLU A 86 15.32 2.10 -10.27
C GLU A 86 15.01 1.91 -11.76
N SER A 87 14.23 0.88 -12.11
CA SER A 87 13.76 0.67 -13.48
C SER A 87 12.80 1.78 -13.93
N LEU A 88 11.87 2.18 -13.06
CA LEU A 88 10.91 3.24 -13.34
C LEU A 88 11.57 4.61 -13.46
N GLU A 89 12.54 4.92 -12.60
CA GLU A 89 13.31 6.17 -12.65
C GLU A 89 14.10 6.31 -13.95
N ARG A 90 14.75 5.21 -14.40
CA ARG A 90 15.44 5.19 -15.70
C ARG A 90 14.47 5.43 -16.85
N ALA A 91 13.28 4.83 -16.82
CA ALA A 91 12.25 5.02 -17.84
C ALA A 91 11.62 6.42 -17.82
N ASN A 92 11.48 7.04 -16.64
CA ASN A 92 10.87 8.36 -16.45
C ASN A 92 11.81 9.55 -16.65
N SER A 93 13.07 9.31 -17.04
CA SER A 93 14.08 10.35 -17.31
C SER A 93 13.68 11.37 -18.40
N ILE A 94 12.54 11.17 -19.08
CA ILE A 94 12.03 11.98 -20.19
C ILE A 94 10.77 12.79 -19.80
N SER A 95 10.15 12.54 -18.66
CA SER A 95 8.87 13.16 -18.23
C SER A 95 8.95 13.83 -16.86
N ILE A 96 7.91 14.60 -16.50
CA ILE A 96 7.74 15.35 -15.24
C ILE A 96 8.27 14.53 -14.05
N PRO A 97 9.12 15.11 -13.18
CA PRO A 97 9.72 14.39 -12.06
C PRO A 97 8.61 13.80 -11.18
N SER A 98 8.45 12.48 -11.30
CA SER A 98 7.51 11.70 -10.52
C SER A 98 8.25 11.11 -9.34
N LYS A 99 7.82 11.42 -8.11
CA LYS A 99 8.37 10.79 -6.92
C LYS A 99 7.80 9.39 -6.78
N PHE A 100 8.69 8.42 -6.60
CA PHE A 100 8.34 7.04 -6.27
C PHE A 100 8.56 6.79 -4.80
N HIS A 101 7.72 5.94 -4.23
CA HIS A 101 7.75 5.59 -2.83
C HIS A 101 7.65 4.08 -2.67
N ILE A 102 8.34 3.58 -1.64
CA ILE A 102 8.20 2.20 -1.16
C ILE A 102 7.65 2.28 0.26
N TRP A 103 6.50 1.67 0.49
CA TRP A 103 5.97 1.46 1.84
C TRP A 103 6.23 0.02 2.27
N GLU A 104 6.77 -0.14 3.47
CA GLU A 104 6.87 -1.45 4.13
C GLU A 104 5.64 -1.64 5.02
N LEU A 105 4.83 -2.64 4.69
CA LEU A 105 3.51 -2.82 5.28
C LEU A 105 3.33 -4.21 5.85
N GLN A 106 2.52 -4.27 6.90
CA GLN A 106 1.98 -5.50 7.45
C GLN A 106 0.51 -5.61 7.04
N PHE A 107 0.03 -6.82 6.75
CA PHE A 107 -1.39 -7.02 6.47
C PHE A 107 -2.26 -6.60 7.66
N GLY A 108 -3.31 -5.83 7.41
CA GLY A 108 -4.19 -5.29 8.44
C GLY A 108 -3.63 -4.06 9.16
N TRP A 109 -2.42 -3.61 8.82
CA TRP A 109 -1.89 -2.36 9.33
C TRP A 109 -2.49 -1.17 8.58
N LEU A 110 -2.86 -0.15 9.36
CA LEU A 110 -3.36 1.13 8.87
C LEU A 110 -2.39 2.26 9.24
N ALA A 111 -2.15 3.16 8.30
CA ALA A 111 -1.41 4.39 8.54
C ALA A 111 -2.21 5.35 9.44
N GLU A 112 -1.51 6.16 10.22
CA GLU A 112 -2.14 7.25 10.97
C GLU A 112 -2.77 8.28 10.01
N PRO A 113 -3.90 8.91 10.38
CA PRO A 113 -4.63 8.80 11.66
C PRO A 113 -5.68 7.67 11.71
N TYR A 114 -5.77 6.83 10.67
CA TYR A 114 -6.90 5.91 10.49
C TYR A 114 -6.89 4.74 11.48
N ARG A 115 -5.74 4.43 12.06
CA ARG A 115 -5.53 3.28 12.93
C ARG A 115 -6.51 3.17 14.11
N HIS A 116 -7.07 4.29 14.58
CA HIS A 116 -7.87 4.35 15.80
C HIS A 116 -9.39 4.56 15.60
N ASN A 117 -9.86 4.64 14.36
CA ASN A 117 -11.21 5.13 14.07
C ASN A 117 -12.29 4.04 13.85
N GLY A 118 -11.98 2.76 14.05
CA GLY A 118 -12.87 1.66 13.65
C GLY A 118 -12.76 0.38 14.49
N PRO A 119 -13.56 -0.66 14.15
CA PRO A 119 -13.58 -1.93 14.87
C PRO A 119 -12.26 -2.70 14.71
N PRO A 120 -11.95 -3.68 15.58
CA PRO A 120 -10.72 -4.47 15.45
C PRO A 120 -10.54 -5.04 14.04
N VAL A 121 -9.39 -4.76 13.42
CA VAL A 121 -9.00 -5.38 12.15
C VAL A 121 -8.49 -6.80 12.45
N PRO A 122 -9.02 -7.85 11.79
CA PRO A 122 -8.52 -9.21 11.94
C PRO A 122 -7.01 -9.26 11.73
N LYS A 123 -6.32 -9.98 12.62
CA LYS A 123 -4.89 -10.29 12.48
C LYS A 123 -4.78 -11.78 12.22
N TYR A 124 -3.97 -12.13 11.24
CA TYR A 124 -3.65 -13.50 10.85
C TYR A 124 -2.17 -13.75 11.13
#